data_AF-A0A8R1E8D7-F1
#
_entry.id   AF-A0A8R1E8D7-F1
#
_cell.length_a   1.000
_cell.length_b   1.000
_cell.length_c   1.000
_cell.angle_alpha   90.00
_cell.angle_beta   90.00
_cell.angle_gamma   90.00
#
_symmetry.space_group_name_H-M   'P 1'
#
loop_
_entity.id
_entity.type
_entity.pdbx_description
1 polymer ?
#
loop_
_entity_poly.entity_id
_entity_poly.type
_entity_poly.pdbx_seq_one_letter_code
_entity_poly.pdbx_strand_id
1 'polypeptide(L)'
;MIQELVEMCGKVGFRMNTNNTKVMRNKFASQSPVNVTHNNVTACFEEVNEYVYLGRLLNHNNELEPELHRRRRAAWGRNYGRTQWQQLQPLAWLSRHLIQEEMPIRDRRSERNV
;
A
#
# COMPACT_ATOMS: atom_id res chain seq x y z
N MET A 1 -3.31 31.64 -9.49
CA MET A 1 -3.01 30.24 -9.82
C MET A 1 -4.05 29.23 -9.32
N ILE A 2 -4.08 28.82 -8.04
CA ILE A 2 -5.01 27.75 -7.61
C ILE A 2 -6.48 28.16 -7.79
N GLN A 3 -6.82 29.41 -7.49
CA GLN A 3 -8.17 29.95 -7.70
C GLN A 3 -8.59 29.92 -9.19
N GLU A 4 -7.67 30.27 -10.09
CA GLU A 4 -7.89 30.23 -11.54
C GLU A 4 -8.08 28.78 -12.03
N LEU A 5 -7.29 27.83 -11.50
CA LEU A 5 -7.45 26.42 -11.82
C LEU A 5 -8.86 25.94 -11.48
N VAL A 6 -9.36 26.30 -10.30
CA VAL A 6 -10.71 25.91 -9.86
C VAL A 6 -11.79 26.53 -10.75
N GLU A 7 -11.62 27.78 -11.16
CA GLU A 7 -12.55 28.45 -12.09
C GLU A 7 -12.55 27.76 -13.47
N MET A 8 -11.37 27.42 -14.00
CA MET A 8 -11.25 26.74 -15.29
C MET A 8 -11.77 25.29 -15.23
N CYS A 9 -11.53 24.58 -14.14
CA CYS A 9 -12.13 23.27 -13.89
C CYS A 9 -13.66 23.37 -13.91
N GLY A 10 -14.22 24.39 -13.24
CA GLY A 10 -15.67 24.64 -13.24
C GLY A 10 -16.25 24.86 -14.63
N LYS A 11 -15.54 25.57 -15.52
CA LYS A 11 -15.94 25.78 -16.94
C LYS A 11 -15.99 24.47 -17.73
N VAL A 12 -15.09 23.53 -17.44
CA VAL A 12 -15.06 22.20 -18.07
C VAL A 12 -16.05 21.22 -17.42
N GLY A 13 -16.67 21.59 -16.29
CA GLY A 13 -17.57 20.74 -15.52
C GLY A 13 -16.87 19.84 -14.49
N PHE A 14 -15.57 20.06 -14.25
CA PHE A 14 -14.84 19.41 -13.17
C PHE A 14 -14.97 20.20 -11.87
N ARG A 15 -15.13 19.46 -10.75
CA ARG A 15 -15.16 20.03 -9.41
C ARG A 15 -13.98 19.52 -8.60
N MET A 16 -13.25 20.44 -7.98
CA MET A 16 -12.17 20.09 -7.06
C MET A 16 -12.75 19.42 -5.79
N ASN A 17 -12.16 18.31 -5.37
CA ASN A 17 -12.50 17.67 -4.10
C ASN A 17 -11.68 18.28 -2.97
N THR A 18 -12.24 19.26 -2.28
CA THR A 18 -11.56 20.00 -1.20
C THR A 18 -11.28 19.16 0.05
N ASN A 19 -12.05 18.10 0.32
CA ASN A 19 -11.84 17.25 1.51
C ASN A 19 -10.58 16.37 1.38
N ASN A 20 -10.28 15.91 0.16
CA ASN A 20 -9.12 15.05 -0.10
C ASN A 20 -7.89 15.84 -0.56
N THR A 21 -8.06 17.12 -0.92
CA THR A 21 -6.94 17.95 -1.36
C THR A 21 -6.20 18.48 -0.15
N LYS A 22 -4.90 18.22 -0.10
CA LYS A 22 -3.99 18.72 0.92
C LYS A 22 -2.82 19.42 0.26
N VAL A 23 -2.17 20.33 0.98
CA VAL A 23 -1.05 21.11 0.46
C VAL A 23 0.23 20.70 1.19
N MET A 24 1.26 20.38 0.41
CA MET A 24 2.63 20.29 0.92
C MET A 24 3.37 21.54 0.49
N ARG A 25 3.96 22.28 1.44
CA ARG A 25 4.76 23.46 1.15
C ARG A 25 6.24 23.10 1.05
N ASN A 26 7.07 24.00 0.54
CA ASN A 26 8.53 23.92 0.59
C ASN A 26 9.04 25.12 1.42
N LYS A 27 10.28 25.09 1.89
CA LYS A 27 10.92 26.15 2.69
C LYS A 27 10.94 27.53 2.04
N PHE A 28 10.78 27.58 0.72
CA PHE A 28 10.74 28.82 -0.06
C PHE A 28 9.33 29.38 -0.25
N ALA A 29 8.30 28.62 0.10
CA ALA A 29 6.91 29.07 -0.02
C ALA A 29 6.52 29.94 1.17
N SER A 30 5.55 30.84 0.97
CA SER A 30 5.00 31.63 2.07
C SER A 30 4.25 30.75 3.07
N GLN A 31 4.31 31.10 4.35
CA GLN A 31 3.60 30.40 5.44
C GLN A 31 2.11 30.72 5.50
N SER A 32 1.59 31.53 4.56
CA SER A 32 0.19 31.93 4.52
C SER A 32 -0.71 30.71 4.21
N PRO A 33 -1.86 30.56 4.89
CA PRO A 33 -2.82 29.51 4.59
C PRO A 33 -3.27 29.55 3.13
N VAL A 34 -3.42 28.38 2.51
CA VAL A 34 -3.92 28.27 1.14
C VAL A 34 -5.42 28.04 1.20
N ASN A 35 -6.17 29.08 0.84
CA ASN A 35 -7.62 29.07 0.80
C ASN A 35 -8.12 29.10 -0.64
N VAL A 36 -9.20 28.38 -0.90
CA VAL A 36 -9.89 28.37 -2.20
C VAL A 36 -11.37 28.62 -1.98
N THR A 37 -11.92 29.54 -2.76
CA THR A 37 -13.35 29.85 -2.73
C THR A 37 -14.01 29.25 -3.96
N HIS A 38 -15.03 28.42 -3.77
CA HIS A 38 -15.83 27.87 -4.85
C HIS A 38 -17.31 27.85 -4.46
N ASN A 39 -18.18 28.42 -5.30
CA ASN A 39 -19.63 28.51 -5.06
C ASN A 39 -20.00 29.04 -3.66
N ASN A 40 -19.36 30.13 -3.23
CA ASN A 40 -19.51 30.76 -1.91
C ASN A 40 -19.06 29.90 -0.71
N VAL A 41 -18.41 28.76 -0.95
CA VAL A 41 -17.77 27.95 0.09
C VAL A 41 -16.27 28.20 0.03
N THR A 42 -15.71 28.71 1.12
CA THR A 42 -14.26 28.86 1.29
C THR A 42 -13.72 27.63 2.01
N ALA A 43 -12.82 26.91 1.38
CA ALA A 43 -12.11 25.78 1.97
C ALA A 43 -10.65 26.16 2.21
N CYS A 44 -10.14 25.86 3.40
CA CYS A 44 -8.73 25.92 3.74
C CYS A 44 -8.14 24.53 3.55
N PHE A 45 -7.00 24.42 2.86
CA PHE A 45 -6.32 23.14 2.71
C PHE A 45 -5.49 22.80 3.94
N GLU A 46 -5.58 21.54 4.37
CA GLU A 46 -4.68 20.99 5.37
C GLU A 46 -3.25 20.96 4.85
N GLU A 47 -2.31 21.34 5.70
CA GLU A 47 -0.88 21.21 5.40
C GLU A 47 -0.37 19.82 5.79
N VAL A 48 0.45 19.23 4.92
CA VAL A 48 1.05 17.91 5.14
C VAL A 48 2.54 17.97 4.84
N ASN A 49 3.33 17.27 5.67
CA ASN A 49 4.78 17.21 5.53
C ASN A 49 5.22 16.21 4.46
N GLU A 50 4.46 15.12 4.27
CA GLU A 50 4.80 14.03 3.36
C GLU A 50 3.60 13.60 2.52
N TYR A 51 3.84 13.27 1.24
CA TYR A 51 2.81 12.75 0.36
C TYR A 51 3.40 11.74 -0.64
N VAL A 52 2.65 10.69 -0.97
CA VAL A 52 3.06 9.72 -1.99
C VAL A 52 2.49 10.12 -3.33
N TYR A 53 3.35 10.59 -4.23
CA TYR A 53 2.97 10.92 -5.60
C TYR A 53 3.56 9.89 -6.57
N LEU A 54 2.71 9.27 -7.39
CA LEU A 54 3.10 8.28 -8.40
C LEU A 54 4.00 7.16 -7.84
N GLY A 55 3.74 6.73 -6.61
CA GLY A 55 4.49 5.67 -5.94
C GLY A 55 5.83 6.10 -5.33
N ARG A 56 6.15 7.39 -5.31
CA ARG A 56 7.30 7.96 -4.59
C ARG A 56 6.82 8.81 -3.41
N LEU A 57 7.38 8.57 -2.22
CA LEU A 57 7.20 9.45 -1.08
C LEU A 57 7.99 10.75 -1.31
N LEU A 58 7.30 11.88 -1.20
CA LEU A 58 7.85 13.22 -1.26
C LEU A 58 7.69 13.85 0.13
N ASN A 59 8.67 14.65 0.52
CA ASN A 59 8.69 15.40 1.77
C ASN A 59 8.86 16.91 1.44
N HIS A 60 8.41 17.77 2.33
CA HIS A 60 8.65 19.22 2.36
C HIS A 60 10.11 19.59 2.02
N ASN A 61 11.07 18.87 2.60
CA ASN A 61 12.52 19.12 2.42
C ASN A 61 13.12 18.41 1.19
N ASN A 62 12.34 17.65 0.44
CA ASN A 62 12.80 16.81 -0.67
C ASN A 62 13.93 15.83 -0.29
N GLU A 63 13.93 15.36 0.96
CA GLU A 63 14.87 14.37 1.48
C GLU A 63 14.61 12.99 0.86
N LEU A 64 15.69 12.26 0.55
CA LEU A 64 15.59 10.92 -0.05
C LEU A 64 15.49 9.80 0.98
N GLU A 65 16.00 10.01 2.19
CA GLU A 65 16.08 9.02 3.27
C GLU A 65 14.73 8.35 3.61
N PRO A 66 13.61 9.09 3.76
CA PRO A 66 12.32 8.48 4.08
C PRO A 66 11.83 7.53 2.97
N GLU A 67 12.03 7.90 1.71
CA GLU A 67 11.66 7.06 0.56
C GLU A 67 12.55 5.82 0.45
N LEU A 68 13.86 5.96 0.69
CA LEU A 68 14.79 4.82 0.72
C LEU A 68 14.39 3.83 1.81
N HIS A 69 14.09 4.32 3.01
CA HIS A 69 13.65 3.47 4.11
C HIS A 69 12.33 2.76 3.78
N ARG A 70 11.35 3.46 3.19
CA ARG A 70 10.08 2.87 2.74
C ARG A 70 10.29 1.76 1.70
N ARG A 71 11.11 2.00 0.68
CA ARG A 71 11.43 0.98 -0.35
C ARG A 71 12.19 -0.20 0.21
N ARG A 72 13.14 0.04 1.13
CA ARG A 72 13.89 -1.01 1.82
C ARG A 72 12.94 -1.92 2.58
N ARG A 73 12.01 -1.37 3.38
CA ARG A 73 10.99 -2.14 4.10
C ARG A 73 10.10 -2.96 3.15
N ALA A 74 9.66 -2.37 2.03
CA ALA A 74 8.86 -3.09 1.03
C ALA A 74 9.63 -4.27 0.40
N ALA A 75 10.92 -4.08 0.11
CA ALA A 75 11.78 -5.14 -0.41
C ALA A 75 11.98 -6.28 0.62
N TRP A 76 12.21 -5.95 1.89
CA TRP A 76 12.33 -6.93 2.97
C TRP A 76 11.04 -7.72 3.20
N GLY A 77 9.88 -7.06 3.26
CA GLY A 77 8.58 -7.75 3.42
C GLY A 77 8.32 -8.79 2.32
N ARG A 78 8.73 -8.50 1.09
CA ARG A 78 8.66 -9.45 -0.04
C ARG A 78 9.61 -10.64 0.11
N ASN A 79 10.75 -10.46 0.78
CA ASN A 79 11.70 -11.54 0.99
C ASN A 79 11.28 -12.46 2.13
N TYR A 80 10.85 -11.92 3.27
CA TYR A 80 10.38 -12.73 4.40
C TYR A 80 9.10 -13.52 4.06
N GLY A 81 8.20 -12.94 3.26
CA GLY A 81 7.04 -13.66 2.73
C GLY A 81 7.39 -14.77 1.73
N ARG A 82 8.61 -14.81 1.16
CA ARG A 82 9.08 -15.91 0.29
C ARG A 82 9.85 -16.98 1.06
N THR A 83 10.68 -16.58 2.02
CA THR A 83 11.53 -17.51 2.78
C THR A 83 10.74 -18.32 3.80
N GLN A 84 9.64 -17.79 4.35
CA GLN A 84 8.78 -18.56 5.27
C GLN A 84 8.16 -19.80 4.59
N TRP A 85 7.72 -19.67 3.32
CA TRP A 85 7.23 -20.82 2.55
C TRP A 85 8.32 -21.80 2.15
N GLN A 86 9.57 -21.33 1.96
CA GLN A 86 10.70 -22.20 1.58
C GLN A 86 11.31 -22.94 2.77
N GLN A 87 11.33 -22.33 3.97
CA GLN A 87 11.85 -22.97 5.18
C GLN A 87 10.90 -24.04 5.77
N LEU A 88 9.60 -23.97 5.49
CA LEU A 88 8.62 -24.97 5.94
C LEU A 88 8.48 -26.18 5.01
N GLN A 89 9.06 -26.16 3.80
CA GLN A 89 8.92 -27.28 2.85
C GLN A 89 9.63 -28.58 3.27
N PRO A 90 10.86 -28.56 3.82
CA PRO A 90 11.54 -29.81 4.19
C PRO A 90 10.82 -30.56 5.32
N LEU A 91 10.31 -29.83 6.32
CA LEU A 91 9.62 -30.41 7.48
C LEU A 91 8.21 -30.91 7.12
N ALA A 92 7.48 -30.20 6.27
CA ALA A 92 6.18 -30.66 5.78
C ALA A 92 6.28 -31.88 4.85
N TRP A 93 7.38 -32.02 4.09
CA TRP A 93 7.65 -33.18 3.24
C TRP A 93 8.00 -34.43 4.06
N LEU A 94 8.81 -34.29 5.11
CA LEU A 94 9.17 -35.37 6.04
C LEU A 94 7.94 -35.87 6.83
N SER A 95 7.09 -34.97 7.34
CA SER A 95 5.86 -35.38 8.04
C SER A 95 4.86 -36.12 7.13
N ARG A 96 4.83 -35.82 5.82
CA ARG A 96 3.95 -36.51 4.87
C ARG A 96 4.44 -37.91 4.50
N HIS A 97 5.77 -38.12 4.43
CA HIS A 97 6.36 -39.42 4.12
C HIS A 97 6.42 -40.34 5.35
N LEU A 98 6.61 -39.80 6.56
CA LEU A 98 6.62 -40.59 7.79
C LEU A 98 5.23 -41.15 8.17
N ILE A 99 4.13 -40.52 7.71
CA ILE A 99 2.77 -41.00 7.96
C ILE A 99 2.35 -42.11 6.96
N GLN A 100 3.10 -42.31 5.87
CA GLN A 100 2.79 -43.33 4.85
C GLN A 100 3.44 -44.71 5.09
N GLU A 101 4.35 -44.85 6.07
CA GLU A 101 4.90 -46.17 6.46
C GLU A 101 4.07 -46.90 7.54
N GLU A 102 3.07 -46.26 8.14
CA GLU A 102 2.25 -46.80 9.24
C GLU A 102 0.79 -47.10 8.80
N MET A 103 0.61 -47.79 7.67
CA MET A 103 -0.70 -48.32 7.28
C MET A 103 -0.55 -49.78 6.86
N PRO A 104 -0.95 -50.78 7.68
CA PRO A 104 -1.00 -52.15 7.24
C PRO A 104 -2.08 -52.30 6.16
N ILE A 105 -1.72 -53.05 5.12
CA ILE A 105 -2.58 -53.46 4.01
C ILE A 105 -3.82 -54.15 4.59
N ARG A 106 -5.00 -53.52 4.49
CA ARG A 106 -6.27 -54.24 4.67
C ARG A 106 -6.48 -55.11 3.44
N ASP A 107 -6.16 -56.39 3.58
CA ASP A 107 -6.50 -57.41 2.61
C ASP A 107 -8.02 -57.44 2.42
N ARG A 108 -8.45 -57.22 1.16
CA ARG A 108 -9.85 -57.23 0.77
C ARG A 108 -10.11 -58.54 0.02
N ARG A 109 -9.94 -59.68 0.70
CA ARG A 109 -10.31 -61.03 0.23
C ARG A 109 -10.77 -61.95 1.36
N SER A 110 -11.98 -61.74 1.83
CA SER A 110 -12.97 -62.77 2.19
C SER A 110 -14.16 -61.99 2.72
N GLU A 111 -15.18 -61.75 1.91
CA GLU A 111 -16.47 -62.40 2.14
C GLU A 111 -17.22 -62.48 0.81
N ARG A 112 -17.15 -63.66 0.20
CA ARG A 112 -18.19 -64.22 -0.67
C ARG A 112 -18.40 -65.64 -0.18
N ASN A 113 -19.67 -66.00 0.05
CA ASN A 113 -20.22 -67.28 0.52
C ASN A 113 -20.08 -67.42 2.06
N VAL A 114 -21.14 -67.47 2.86
CA VAL A 114 -22.43 -68.18 2.77
C VAL A 114 -23.55 -67.33 3.38
#